data_AF-A0A2T3KJZ3-F1
#
_entry.id   AF-A0A2T3KJZ3-F1
#
_cell.length_a   1.000
_cell.length_b   1.000
_cell.length_c   1.000
_cell.angle_alpha   90.00
_cell.angle_beta   90.00
_cell.angle_gamma   90.00
#
_symmetry.space_group_name_H-M   'P 1'
#
loop_
_entity.id
_entity.type
_entity.pdbx_description
1 polymer ?
#
loop_
_entity_poly.entity_id
_entity_poly.type
_entity_poly.pdbx_seq_one_letter_code
_entity_poly.pdbx_strand_id
1 'polypeptide(L)'
;MSKFTESERAAMAEELAINGFNSLLRLIVLHDKNIPDVINAKYRLGTFCSASGSTIKSWSKHGLRGVFVERALEFAACYHLSIKSHQLEPTRAIVEQWLEYDYNLVQSGQAKASTFNSWDIEARGISGKPLTETVNAECLMHVGET
;
A
#
# COMPACT_ATOMS: atom_id res chain seq x y z
N MET A 1 6.10 25.74 8.05
CA MET A 1 5.21 25.04 7.09
C MET A 1 5.50 23.54 7.18
N SER A 2 4.48 22.68 7.09
CA SER A 2 4.70 21.22 7.11
C SER A 2 5.42 20.78 5.82
N LYS A 3 6.42 19.90 5.91
CA LYS A 3 7.22 19.37 4.78
C LYS A 3 6.39 18.57 3.78
N PHE A 4 5.27 18.00 4.24
CA PHE A 4 4.36 17.19 3.46
C PHE A 4 2.96 17.79 3.44
N THR A 5 2.20 17.57 2.37
CA THR A 5 0.80 17.98 2.26
C THR A 5 -0.11 17.07 3.09
N GLU A 6 -1.37 17.45 3.26
CA GLU A 6 -2.35 16.58 3.91
C GLU A 6 -2.76 15.41 3.00
N SER A 7 -2.80 15.63 1.68
CA SER A 7 -3.02 14.57 0.68
C SER A 7 -1.94 13.49 0.79
N GLU A 8 -0.66 13.88 0.87
CA GLU A 8 0.46 12.95 1.00
C GLU A 8 0.37 12.13 2.31
N ARG A 9 0.03 12.78 3.43
CA ARG A 9 -0.18 12.10 4.71
C ARG A 9 -1.34 11.12 4.66
N ALA A 10 -2.47 11.51 4.09
CA ALA A 10 -3.64 10.65 4.00
C ALA A 10 -3.37 9.42 3.12
N ALA A 11 -2.71 9.62 1.97
CA ALA A 11 -2.38 8.55 1.05
C ALA A 11 -1.35 7.57 1.66
N MET A 12 -0.31 8.08 2.32
CA MET A 12 0.65 7.23 3.03
C MET A 12 -0.01 6.45 4.19
N ALA A 13 -0.89 7.09 4.96
CA ALA A 13 -1.61 6.41 6.04
C ALA A 13 -2.45 5.24 5.50
N GLU A 14 -3.12 5.43 4.37
CA GLU A 14 -3.87 4.37 3.70
C GLU A 14 -2.96 3.24 3.20
N GLU A 15 -1.86 3.57 2.51
CA GLU A 15 -0.90 2.58 2.02
C GLU A 15 -0.32 1.71 3.16
N LEU A 16 0.07 2.35 4.26
CA LEU A 16 0.59 1.66 5.44
C LEU A 16 -0.49 0.79 6.11
N ALA A 17 -1.74 1.25 6.20
CA ALA A 17 -2.84 0.46 6.77
C ALA A 17 -3.14 -0.79 5.93
N ILE A 18 -3.11 -0.66 4.59
CA ILE A 18 -3.26 -1.80 3.67
C ILE A 18 -2.11 -2.80 3.86
N ASN A 19 -0.87 -2.30 3.94
CA ASN A 19 0.30 -3.13 4.15
C ASN A 19 0.28 -3.84 5.52
N GLY A 20 -0.17 -3.15 6.56
CA GLY A 20 -0.41 -3.71 7.89
C GLY A 20 -1.41 -4.85 7.87
N PHE A 21 -2.57 -4.62 7.24
CA PHE A 21 -3.60 -5.63 7.08
C PHE A 21 -3.09 -6.87 6.31
N ASN A 22 -2.41 -6.68 5.18
CA ASN A 22 -1.83 -7.78 4.43
C ASN A 22 -0.76 -8.55 5.20
N SER A 23 0.04 -7.85 6.02
CA SER A 23 1.03 -8.47 6.90
C SER A 23 0.37 -9.32 7.98
N LEU A 24 -0.72 -8.84 8.59
CA LEU A 24 -1.53 -9.63 9.53
C LEU A 24 -2.03 -10.92 8.87
N LEU A 25 -2.60 -10.85 7.67
CA LEU A 25 -3.09 -12.04 6.96
C LEU A 25 -1.97 -13.07 6.74
N ARG A 26 -0.77 -12.62 6.36
CA ARG A 26 0.39 -13.50 6.18
C ARG A 26 0.82 -14.13 7.50
N LEU A 27 0.81 -13.38 8.61
CA LEU A 27 1.11 -13.91 9.94
C LEU A 27 0.11 -14.98 10.36
N ILE A 28 -1.18 -14.76 10.11
CA ILE A 28 -2.24 -15.74 10.42
C ILE A 28 -1.97 -17.06 9.68
N VAL A 29 -1.73 -16.99 8.36
CA VAL A 29 -1.43 -18.17 7.53
C VAL A 29 -0.17 -18.90 8.00
N LEU A 30 0.87 -18.15 8.36
CA LEU A 30 2.14 -18.72 8.80
C LEU A 30 2.00 -19.49 10.13
N HIS A 31 1.13 -19.01 11.03
CA HIS A 31 1.01 -19.56 12.38
C HIS A 31 -0.10 -20.60 12.54
N ASP A 32 -1.20 -20.53 11.78
CA ASP A 32 -2.30 -21.50 11.86
C ASP A 32 -2.31 -22.42 10.64
N LYS A 33 -1.88 -23.67 10.85
CA LYS A 33 -1.85 -24.72 9.82
C LYS A 33 -3.23 -25.06 9.24
N ASN A 34 -4.33 -24.68 9.90
CA ASN A 34 -5.69 -24.90 9.41
C ASN A 34 -6.18 -23.77 8.50
N ILE A 35 -5.35 -22.75 8.27
CA ILE A 35 -5.66 -21.60 7.42
C ILE A 35 -4.71 -21.63 6.23
N PRO A 36 -5.14 -22.19 5.07
CA PRO A 36 -4.21 -22.53 3.99
C PRO A 36 -3.71 -21.32 3.21
N ASP A 37 -4.45 -20.21 3.21
CA ASP A 37 -4.14 -19.04 2.40
C ASP A 37 -4.71 -17.74 2.99
N VAL A 38 -4.28 -16.62 2.40
CA VAL A 38 -4.67 -15.27 2.82
C VAL A 38 -6.17 -14.98 2.62
N ILE A 39 -6.83 -15.68 1.69
CA ILE A 39 -8.27 -15.51 1.44
C ILE A 39 -9.04 -16.09 2.62
N ASN A 40 -8.71 -17.32 3.02
CA ASN A 40 -9.27 -17.99 4.19
C ASN A 40 -8.94 -17.25 5.49
N ALA A 41 -7.72 -16.74 5.64
CA ALA A 41 -7.33 -15.90 6.78
C ALA A 41 -8.21 -14.65 6.89
N LYS A 42 -8.44 -13.97 5.76
CA LYS A 42 -9.28 -12.77 5.70
C LYS A 42 -10.71 -13.06 6.11
N TYR A 43 -11.30 -14.15 5.63
CA TYR A 43 -12.67 -14.51 6.00
C TYR A 43 -12.77 -14.92 7.47
N ARG A 44 -11.82 -15.71 7.99
CA ARG A 44 -11.80 -16.08 9.42
C ARG A 44 -11.68 -14.87 10.33
N LEU A 45 -10.76 -13.94 10.02
CA LEU A 45 -10.64 -12.69 10.74
C LEU A 45 -11.94 -11.86 10.63
N GLY A 46 -12.52 -11.78 9.44
CA GLY A 46 -13.80 -11.11 9.20
C GLY A 46 -14.94 -11.66 10.05
N THR A 47 -15.05 -12.99 10.14
CA THR A 47 -16.03 -13.67 10.99
C THR A 47 -15.79 -13.37 12.47
N PHE A 48 -14.55 -13.44 12.95
CA PHE A 48 -14.21 -13.11 14.34
C PHE A 48 -14.56 -11.65 14.69
N CYS A 49 -14.31 -10.73 13.75
CA CYS A 49 -14.63 -9.33 13.89
C CYS A 49 -16.13 -9.01 13.72
N SER A 50 -16.99 -10.00 13.44
CA SER A 50 -18.41 -9.81 13.09
C SER A 50 -18.61 -8.80 11.95
N ALA A 51 -17.67 -8.77 11.00
CA ALA A 51 -17.69 -7.85 9.87
C ALA A 51 -18.59 -8.37 8.74
N SER A 52 -19.31 -7.47 8.08
CA SER A 52 -20.09 -7.81 6.89
C SER A 52 -19.19 -8.12 5.69
N GLY A 53 -19.71 -8.84 4.70
CA GLY A 53 -18.97 -9.17 3.49
C GLY A 53 -18.48 -7.94 2.70
N SER A 54 -19.23 -6.84 2.68
CA SER A 54 -18.80 -5.58 2.07
C SER A 54 -17.65 -4.94 2.84
N THR A 55 -17.71 -4.97 4.17
CA THR A 55 -16.63 -4.49 5.05
C THR A 55 -15.35 -5.28 4.81
N ILE A 56 -15.42 -6.61 4.79
CA ILE A 56 -14.26 -7.48 4.53
C ILE A 56 -13.62 -7.19 3.17
N LYS A 57 -14.45 -6.94 2.13
CA LYS A 57 -13.96 -6.58 0.80
C LYS A 57 -13.22 -5.23 0.81
N SER A 58 -13.68 -4.28 1.62
CA SER A 58 -13.07 -2.93 1.70
C SER A 58 -11.66 -2.94 2.31
N TRP A 59 -11.34 -3.88 3.20
CA TRP A 59 -10.04 -3.92 3.89
C TRP A 59 -8.86 -4.11 2.95
N SER A 60 -9.06 -4.81 1.83
CA SER A 60 -8.04 -4.96 0.79
C SER A 60 -7.70 -3.64 0.07
N LYS A 61 -8.58 -2.63 0.18
CA LYS A 61 -8.40 -1.31 -0.45
C LYS A 61 -8.04 -0.20 0.53
N HIS A 62 -8.47 -0.30 1.79
CA HIS A 62 -8.38 0.79 2.77
C HIS A 62 -7.74 0.39 4.10
N GLY A 63 -7.33 -0.87 4.24
CA GLY A 63 -6.89 -1.44 5.51
C GLY A 63 -8.04 -1.61 6.52
N LEU A 64 -7.68 -1.93 7.76
CA LEU A 64 -8.60 -1.96 8.90
C LEU A 64 -8.78 -0.54 9.46
N ARG A 65 -9.96 -0.26 10.06
CA ARG A 65 -10.30 1.05 10.62
C ARG A 65 -11.11 0.89 11.91
N GLY A 66 -10.89 1.77 12.88
CA GLY A 66 -11.70 1.88 14.09
C GLY A 66 -11.82 0.55 14.84
N VAL A 67 -13.06 0.17 15.21
CA VAL A 67 -13.34 -1.05 16.00
C VAL A 67 -12.72 -2.33 15.40
N PHE A 68 -12.55 -2.40 14.07
CA PHE A 68 -11.97 -3.59 13.44
C PHE A 68 -10.47 -3.74 13.68
N VAL A 69 -9.76 -2.66 14.01
CA VAL A 69 -8.36 -2.69 14.42
C VAL A 69 -8.25 -3.37 15.79
N GLU A 70 -9.05 -2.94 16.75
CA GLU A 70 -9.07 -3.51 18.11
C GLU A 70 -9.43 -5.01 18.07
N ARG A 71 -10.48 -5.37 17.32
CA ARG A 71 -10.90 -6.77 17.13
C ARG A 71 -9.81 -7.61 16.45
N ALA A 72 -9.06 -7.03 15.51
CA ALA A 72 -7.96 -7.73 14.86
C ALA A 72 -6.76 -7.95 15.79
N LEU A 73 -6.49 -7.01 16.70
CA LEU A 73 -5.46 -7.16 17.73
C LEU A 73 -5.85 -8.23 18.76
N GLU A 74 -7.12 -8.29 19.15
CA GLU A 74 -7.64 -9.39 19.99
C GLU A 74 -7.47 -10.74 19.29
N PHE A 75 -7.83 -10.83 18.01
CA PHE A 75 -7.61 -12.03 17.21
C PHE A 75 -6.13 -12.41 17.22
N ALA A 76 -5.24 -11.46 16.92
CA ALA A 76 -3.79 -11.68 16.91
C ALA A 76 -3.27 -12.18 18.27
N ALA A 77 -3.77 -11.63 19.37
CA ALA A 77 -3.39 -12.03 20.73
C ALA A 77 -3.76 -13.50 21.03
N CYS A 78 -4.93 -13.96 20.58
CA CYS A 78 -5.37 -15.37 20.73
C CYS A 78 -4.38 -16.37 20.08
N TYR A 79 -3.65 -15.94 19.06
CA TYR A 79 -2.67 -16.76 18.33
C TYR A 79 -1.21 -16.34 18.60
N HIS A 80 -0.98 -15.50 19.60
CA HIS A 80 0.35 -14.96 19.94
C HIS A 80 1.08 -14.31 18.75
N LEU A 81 0.34 -13.68 17.83
CA LEU A 81 0.93 -12.99 16.70
C LEU A 81 1.49 -11.63 17.14
N SER A 82 2.76 -11.40 16.84
CA SER A 82 3.42 -10.13 17.14
C SER A 82 3.03 -9.06 16.11
N ILE A 83 1.93 -8.35 16.38
CA ILE A 83 1.52 -7.17 15.62
C ILE A 83 1.06 -6.06 16.56
N LYS A 84 1.40 -4.82 16.23
CA LYS A 84 1.10 -3.62 17.03
C LYS A 84 0.00 -2.80 16.38
N SER A 85 -0.79 -2.11 17.20
CA SER A 85 -1.90 -1.24 16.74
C SER A 85 -1.47 -0.28 15.63
N HIS A 86 -0.34 0.41 15.81
CA HIS A 86 0.15 1.38 14.84
C HIS A 86 0.57 0.81 13.48
N GLN A 87 0.72 -0.52 13.38
CA GLN A 87 0.96 -1.18 12.09
C GLN A 87 -0.35 -1.37 11.32
N LEU A 88 -1.49 -1.46 12.01
CA LEU A 88 -2.83 -1.58 11.43
C LEU A 88 -3.53 -0.24 11.28
N GLU A 89 -3.29 0.69 12.20
CA GLU A 89 -3.79 2.07 12.19
C GLU A 89 -2.62 3.04 12.38
N PRO A 90 -1.95 3.43 11.27
CA PRO A 90 -0.74 4.24 11.32
C PRO A 90 -0.95 5.57 12.03
N THR A 91 -0.07 5.87 12.98
CA THR A 91 -0.06 7.18 13.63
C THR A 91 0.55 8.23 12.70
N ARG A 92 0.22 9.50 12.94
CA ARG A 92 0.83 10.62 12.20
C ARG A 92 2.36 10.59 12.20
N ALA A 93 2.98 10.24 13.34
CA ALA A 93 4.43 10.16 13.44
C ALA A 93 5.02 9.09 12.52
N ILE A 94 4.39 7.91 12.43
CA ILE A 94 4.82 6.82 11.54
C ILE A 94 4.64 7.22 10.08
N VAL A 95 3.52 7.87 9.76
CA VAL A 95 3.24 8.38 8.42
C VAL A 95 4.32 9.38 7.98
N GLU A 96 4.68 10.33 8.85
CA GLU A 96 5.71 11.31 8.56
C GLU A 96 7.11 10.68 8.42
N GLN A 97 7.43 9.65 9.21
CA GLN A 97 8.68 8.89 9.09
C GLN A 97 8.80 8.17 7.74
N TRP A 98 7.72 7.53 7.28
CA TRP A 98 7.71 6.85 5.97
C TRP A 98 7.78 7.84 4.81
N LEU A 99 7.06 8.95 4.88
CA LEU A 99 7.17 10.01 3.89
C LEU A 99 8.58 10.60 3.83
N GLU A 100 9.25 10.76 4.98
CA GLU A 100 10.63 11.22 5.02
C GLU A 100 11.61 10.20 4.43
N TYR A 101 11.40 8.93 4.70
CA TYR A 101 12.16 7.86 4.07
C TYR A 101 12.04 7.89 2.53
N ASP A 102 10.81 7.92 2.02
CA ASP A 102 10.57 8.00 0.57
C ASP A 102 11.16 9.28 -0.04
N TYR A 103 11.06 10.40 0.68
CA TYR A 103 11.65 11.68 0.26
C TYR A 103 13.16 11.56 0.09
N ASN A 104 13.84 10.92 1.04
CA ASN A 104 15.28 10.72 0.98
C ASN A 104 15.67 9.77 -0.16
N LEU A 105 14.87 8.75 -0.47
CA LEU A 105 15.08 7.89 -1.64
C LEU A 105 14.96 8.65 -2.96
N VAL A 106 14.01 9.58 -3.06
CA VAL A 106 13.86 10.43 -4.25
C VAL A 106 15.03 11.41 -4.37
N GLN A 107 15.42 12.06 -3.26
CA GLN A 107 16.54 13.00 -3.25
C GLN A 107 17.88 12.33 -3.58
N SER A 108 18.08 11.09 -3.14
CA SER A 108 19.29 10.31 -3.45
C SER A 108 19.30 9.76 -4.89
N GLY A 109 18.21 9.94 -5.65
CA GLY A 109 18.06 9.39 -7.00
C GLY A 109 17.83 7.87 -7.03
N GLN A 110 17.62 7.23 -5.87
CA GLN A 110 17.35 5.80 -5.76
C GLN A 110 15.91 5.43 -6.17
N ALA A 111 15.00 6.41 -6.14
CA ALA A 111 13.62 6.24 -6.57
C ALA A 111 13.12 7.47 -7.33
N LYS A 112 12.08 7.28 -8.15
CA LYS A 112 11.32 8.39 -8.74
C LYS A 112 10.12 8.66 -7.84
N ALA A 113 9.69 9.91 -7.72
CA ALA A 113 8.50 10.23 -6.93
C ALA A 113 7.25 9.48 -7.44
N SER A 114 7.16 9.24 -8.77
CA SER A 114 6.09 8.46 -9.39
C SER A 114 6.06 6.98 -8.97
N THR A 115 7.08 6.49 -8.28
CA THR A 115 7.13 5.13 -7.74
C THR A 115 6.23 4.98 -6.50
N PHE A 116 5.90 6.08 -5.84
CA PHE A 116 5.15 6.09 -4.59
C PHE A 116 3.75 6.64 -4.83
N ASN A 117 2.72 5.86 -4.49
CA ASN A 117 1.31 6.28 -4.65
C ASN A 117 0.92 7.42 -3.71
N SER A 118 1.69 7.59 -2.63
CA SER A 118 1.49 8.61 -1.60
C SER A 118 1.94 10.02 -2.01
N TRP A 119 2.60 10.17 -3.16
CA TRP A 119 3.17 11.45 -3.57
C TRP A 119 2.21 12.26 -4.41
N ASP A 120 2.02 13.53 -4.01
CA ASP A 120 1.29 14.51 -4.79
C ASP A 120 2.18 15.06 -5.91
N ILE A 121 2.25 14.32 -7.01
CA ILE A 121 3.12 14.59 -8.16
C ILE A 121 2.89 16.02 -8.71
N GLU A 122 1.64 16.49 -8.71
CA GLU A 122 1.27 17.85 -9.12
C GLU A 122 1.85 18.90 -8.16
N ALA A 123 1.66 18.72 -6.85
CA ALA A 123 2.24 19.61 -5.84
C ALA A 123 3.78 19.65 -5.88
N ARG A 124 4.41 18.60 -6.42
CA ARG A 124 5.87 18.51 -6.57
C ARG A 124 6.39 19.02 -7.91
N GLY A 125 5.51 19.51 -8.79
CA GLY A 125 5.88 20.06 -10.10
C GLY A 125 6.43 19.00 -11.07
N ILE A 126 6.11 17.72 -10.83
CA ILE A 126 6.54 16.61 -11.68
C ILE A 126 5.51 16.47 -12.80
N SER A 127 5.53 17.41 -13.74
CA SER A 127 4.64 17.37 -14.90
C SER A 127 4.99 16.15 -15.77
N GLY A 128 4.15 15.11 -15.73
CA GLY A 128 4.18 14.07 -16.74
C GLY A 128 3.88 14.69 -18.10
N LYS A 129 4.86 14.78 -18.99
CA LYS A 129 4.56 14.90 -20.42
C LYS A 129 4.19 13.50 -20.91
N PRO A 130 2.98 13.25 -21.42
CA PRO A 130 2.77 12.17 -22.35
C PRO A 130 3.13 12.71 -23.73
N LEU A 131 4.25 12.28 -24.29
CA LEU A 131 4.45 12.28 -25.73
C LEU A 131 5.08 10.93 -26.07
N THR A 132 4.20 9.92 -26.18
CA THR A 132 4.38 8.88 -27.19
C THR A 132 4.49 9.59 -28.53
N GLU A 133 5.69 9.99 -28.92
CA GLU A 133 6.02 10.08 -30.32
C GLU A 133 6.08 8.65 -30.82
N THR A 134 4.99 8.25 -31.47
CA THR A 134 4.95 7.15 -32.42
C THR A 134 6.17 7.34 -33.33
N VAL A 135 7.22 6.56 -33.11
CA VAL A 135 8.31 6.49 -34.08
C VAL A 135 7.67 5.84 -35.30
N ASN A 136 7.35 6.67 -36.30
CA ASN A 136 7.04 6.24 -37.64
C ASN A 136 8.18 5.32 -38.08
N ALA A 137 7.89 4.03 -38.19
CA ALA A 137 8.70 3.14 -38.98
C ALA A 137 8.48 3.54 -40.45
N GLU A 138 9.23 4.55 -40.91
CA GLU A 138 9.50 4.76 -42.33
C GLU A 138 10.24 3.53 -42.83
N CYS A 139 9.47 2.53 -43.22
CA CYS A 139 9.91 1.44 -44.06
C CYS A 139 10.10 2.00 -45.47
N LEU A 140 11.30 2.49 -45.77
CA LEU A 140 11.76 2.79 -47.12
C LEU A 140 13.28 2.80 -47.11
N MET A 141 13.89 1.71 -47.60
CA MET A 141 14.73 1.75 -48.79
C MET A 141 14.75 0.35 -49.42
N HIS A 142 14.08 0.23 -50.56
CA HIS A 142 14.36 -0.78 -51.56
C HIS A 142 15.69 -0.50 -52.28
N VAL A 143 16.18 -1.55 -52.93
CA VAL A 143 16.98 -1.63 -54.16
C VAL A 143 18.45 -2.04 -53.98
N GLY A 144 18.77 -3.17 -54.63
CA GLY A 144 20.14 -3.57 -54.98
C GLY A 144 20.24 -5.00 -55.48
N GLU A 145 19.68 -5.29 -56.65
CA GLU A 145 19.98 -6.51 -57.42
C GLU A 145 21.48 -6.61 -57.72
N THR A 146 22.06 -7.81 -57.57
CA THR A 146 22.89 -8.50 -58.59
C THR A 146 23.22 -9.93 -58.13
#